data_AF-A0A9E3VU10-F1
#
_entry.id   AF-A0A9E3VU10-F1
#
_cell.length_a   1.000
_cell.length_b   1.000
_cell.length_c   1.000
_cell.angle_alpha   90.00
_cell.angle_beta   90.00
_cell.angle_gamma   90.00
#
_symmetry.space_group_name_H-M   'P 1'
#
loop_
_entity.id
_entity.type
_entity.pdbx_description
1 polymer ?
#
loop_
_entity_poly.entity_id
_entity_poly.type
_entity_poly.pdbx_seq_one_letter_code
_entity_poly.pdbx_strand_id
1 'polypeptide(L)'
;MNTRTILVATLALAVCMLGISPLAHAQAAPGQVEVHGKALCKTEKKDGKDVKSCTVMVAIAKGSDGKAINDLHGKSLTVEGSKTAEIEKLSGKEVILKGTLSADKHAITAESVSEMPAPAKPSPKK
;
A
#
# COMPACT_ATOMS: atom_id res chain seq x y z
N MET A 1 3.92 -26.33 -68.88
CA MET A 1 3.11 -25.38 -68.09
C MET A 1 4.06 -24.60 -67.21
N ASN A 2 4.24 -23.32 -67.54
CA ASN A 2 5.17 -22.39 -66.91
C ASN A 2 4.59 -21.82 -65.62
N THR A 3 5.27 -21.98 -64.49
CA THR A 3 4.95 -21.23 -63.26
C THR A 3 6.19 -20.53 -62.72
N ARG A 4 6.49 -19.42 -63.41
CA ARG A 4 6.98 -18.13 -62.92
C ARG A 4 7.65 -18.10 -61.53
N THR A 5 8.97 -17.98 -61.59
CA THR A 5 9.84 -17.13 -60.77
C THR A 5 9.13 -15.85 -60.31
N ILE A 6 8.90 -15.68 -59.00
CA ILE A 6 8.62 -14.38 -58.40
C ILE A 6 9.60 -14.18 -57.24
N LEU A 7 10.62 -13.40 -57.59
CA LEU A 7 11.59 -12.76 -56.74
C LEU A 7 10.90 -11.53 -56.12
N VAL A 8 10.67 -11.53 -54.81
CA VAL A 8 10.35 -10.30 -54.06
C VAL A 8 11.20 -10.29 -52.81
N ALA A 9 12.39 -9.70 -52.97
CA ALA A 9 13.20 -9.20 -51.87
C ALA A 9 12.44 -8.03 -51.23
N THR A 10 11.69 -8.32 -50.16
CA THR A 10 11.06 -7.26 -49.36
C THR A 10 12.09 -6.82 -48.34
N LEU A 11 12.86 -5.82 -48.74
CA LEU A 11 13.83 -5.10 -47.93
C LEU A 11 13.14 -4.59 -46.66
N ALA A 12 13.55 -5.13 -45.51
CA ALA A 12 13.08 -4.71 -44.20
C ALA A 12 13.43 -3.23 -43.98
N LEU A 13 12.43 -2.37 -44.04
CA LEU A 13 12.56 -0.95 -43.74
C LEU A 13 12.75 -0.81 -42.22
N ALA A 14 14.00 -0.72 -41.80
CA ALA A 14 14.39 -0.30 -40.47
C ALA A 14 14.02 1.19 -40.29
N VAL A 15 12.83 1.46 -39.74
CA VAL A 15 12.52 2.75 -39.11
C VAL A 15 12.79 2.59 -37.63
N CYS A 16 14.04 2.84 -37.25
CA CYS A 16 14.40 3.20 -35.89
C CYS A 16 13.96 4.65 -35.63
N MET A 17 13.52 4.88 -34.39
CA MET A 17 13.32 6.18 -33.74
C MET A 17 12.01 6.91 -34.06
N LEU A 18 11.04 6.75 -33.17
CA LEU A 18 10.61 7.82 -32.26
C LEU A 18 9.87 7.18 -31.09
N GLY A 19 10.37 7.47 -29.89
CA GLY A 19 9.93 6.86 -28.65
C GLY A 19 8.46 7.10 -28.38
N ILE A 20 7.66 6.07 -28.56
CA ILE A 20 6.60 5.77 -27.61
C ILE A 20 7.27 4.94 -26.52
N SER A 21 7.78 5.63 -25.49
CA SER A 21 7.91 5.00 -24.19
C SER A 21 6.63 4.21 -23.96
N PRO A 22 6.69 2.97 -23.45
CA PRO A 22 5.49 2.41 -22.88
C PRO A 22 5.04 3.47 -21.88
N LEU A 23 3.88 4.10 -22.14
CA LEU A 23 3.04 4.49 -21.05
C LEU A 23 2.91 3.18 -20.29
N ALA A 24 3.76 3.05 -19.26
CA ALA A 24 3.36 2.38 -18.07
C ALA A 24 1.95 2.92 -17.85
N HIS A 25 0.97 2.12 -18.23
CA HIS A 25 -0.09 1.85 -17.32
C HIS A 25 0.66 1.58 -16.02
N ALA A 26 0.81 2.63 -15.22
CA ALA A 26 0.93 2.52 -13.79
C ALA A 26 -0.37 1.84 -13.38
N GLN A 27 -0.45 0.55 -13.71
CA GLN A 27 -1.20 -0.42 -12.97
C GLN A 27 -0.71 -0.13 -11.57
N ALA A 28 -1.58 0.50 -10.79
CA ALA A 28 -1.29 0.91 -9.44
C ALA A 28 -0.78 -0.35 -8.75
N ALA A 29 0.54 -0.52 -8.73
CA ALA A 29 1.15 -1.45 -7.82
C ALA A 29 0.57 -1.03 -6.48
N PRO A 30 -0.01 -1.97 -5.71
CA PRO A 30 -0.54 -1.63 -4.40
C PRO A 30 0.56 -0.83 -3.70
N GLY A 31 0.30 0.48 -3.56
CA GLY A 31 1.37 1.42 -3.32
C GLY A 31 1.91 1.14 -1.93
N GLN A 32 3.23 1.17 -1.76
CA GLN A 32 3.74 1.33 -0.41
C GLN A 32 3.12 2.59 0.17
N VAL A 33 2.51 2.44 1.33
CA VAL A 33 1.88 3.52 2.08
C VAL A 33 2.47 3.58 3.47
N GLU A 34 2.60 4.80 3.98
CA GLU A 34 2.91 5.09 5.36
C GLU A 34 1.63 5.59 6.04
N VAL A 35 1.06 4.78 6.93
CA VAL A 35 -0.17 5.03 7.68
C VAL A 35 0.18 5.39 9.11
N HIS A 36 -0.17 6.61 9.51
CA HIS A 36 -0.10 7.08 10.89
C HIS A 36 -1.51 6.99 11.45
N GLY A 37 -1.67 6.37 12.60
CA GLY A 37 -2.99 6.16 13.16
C GLY A 37 -3.00 5.50 14.51
N LYS A 38 -4.20 5.29 15.04
CA LYS A 38 -4.39 4.61 16.33
C LYS A 38 -4.61 3.13 16.11
N ALA A 39 -3.79 2.28 16.73
CA ALA A 39 -3.99 0.84 16.70
C ALA A 39 -5.18 0.44 17.58
N LEU A 40 -6.06 -0.41 17.05
CA LEU A 40 -7.28 -0.89 17.69
C LEU A 40 -7.39 -2.39 17.42
N CYS A 41 -7.20 -3.22 18.43
CA CYS A 41 -7.32 -4.67 18.28
C CYS A 41 -8.54 -5.15 19.04
N LYS A 42 -9.35 -5.97 18.38
CA LYS A 42 -10.53 -6.60 18.96
C LYS A 42 -10.51 -8.09 18.69
N THR A 43 -10.98 -8.84 19.66
CA THR A 43 -11.23 -10.27 19.51
C THR A 43 -12.71 -10.45 19.23
N GLU A 44 -13.06 -11.05 18.10
CA GLU A 44 -14.43 -11.41 17.75
C GLU A 44 -14.55 -12.92 17.59
N LYS A 45 -15.69 -13.48 18.01
CA LYS A 45 -16.01 -14.87 17.70
C LYS A 45 -16.57 -14.96 16.29
N LYS A 46 -15.83 -15.61 15.40
CA LYS A 46 -16.28 -15.96 14.05
C LYS A 46 -16.27 -17.47 13.91
N ASP A 47 -17.42 -18.05 13.54
CA ASP A 47 -17.59 -19.51 13.42
C ASP A 47 -17.17 -20.29 14.67
N GLY A 48 -17.47 -19.76 15.86
CA GLY A 48 -17.13 -20.40 17.14
C GLY A 48 -15.64 -20.38 17.50
N LYS A 49 -14.78 -19.73 16.70
CA LYS A 49 -13.37 -19.47 17.00
C LYS A 49 -13.15 -18.01 17.34
N ASP A 50 -12.32 -17.76 18.35
CA ASP A 50 -11.84 -16.42 18.67
C ASP A 50 -10.86 -15.95 17.59
N VAL A 51 -11.33 -15.03 16.74
CA VAL A 51 -10.53 -14.38 15.70
C VAL A 51 -10.12 -13.01 16.20
N LYS A 52 -8.82 -12.85 16.44
CA LYS A 52 -8.25 -11.53 16.73
C LYS A 52 -8.06 -10.77 15.43
N SER A 53 -8.66 -9.58 15.36
CA SER A 53 -8.46 -8.64 14.26
C SER A 53 -7.90 -7.34 14.81
N CYS A 54 -6.81 -6.87 14.21
CA CYS A 54 -6.25 -5.57 14.50
C CYS A 54 -6.53 -4.63 13.34
N THR A 55 -7.13 -3.49 13.64
CA THR A 55 -7.35 -2.40 12.71
C THR A 55 -6.58 -1.17 13.18
N VAL A 56 -6.26 -0.29 12.24
CA VAL A 56 -5.67 1.02 12.54
C VAL A 56 -6.58 2.09 11.99
N MET A 57 -7.00 2.98 12.88
CA MET A 57 -7.77 4.15 12.51
C MET A 57 -6.80 5.19 11.97
N VAL A 58 -6.86 5.42 10.66
CA VAL A 58 -5.91 6.24 9.91
C VAL A 58 -6.13 7.71 10.29
N ALA A 59 -5.12 8.32 10.88
CA ALA A 59 -5.04 9.77 11.09
C ALA A 59 -4.39 10.45 9.89
N ILE A 60 -3.33 9.86 9.32
CA ILE A 60 -2.67 10.37 8.11
C ILE A 60 -2.21 9.15 7.32
N ALA A 61 -2.45 9.11 6.01
CA ALA A 61 -1.82 8.14 5.12
C ALA A 61 -1.01 8.88 4.08
N LYS A 62 0.20 8.40 3.77
CA LYS A 62 1.06 8.93 2.71
C LYS A 62 1.37 7.84 1.71
N GLY A 63 1.30 8.15 0.42
CA GLY A 63 1.76 7.27 -0.64
C GLY A 63 3.28 7.20 -0.70
N SER A 64 3.79 6.30 -1.54
CA SER A 64 5.23 6.17 -1.83
C SER A 64 5.82 7.44 -2.45
N ASP A 65 4.98 8.27 -3.07
CA ASP A 65 5.32 9.59 -3.60
C ASP A 65 5.37 10.69 -2.51
N GLY A 66 5.06 10.35 -1.25
CA GLY A 66 5.06 11.25 -0.11
C GLY A 66 3.82 12.14 0.02
N LYS A 67 2.87 12.11 -0.93
CA LYS A 67 1.60 12.85 -0.82
C LYS A 67 0.64 12.15 0.12
N ALA A 68 -0.18 12.96 0.78
CA ALA A 68 -1.25 12.46 1.63
C ALA A 68 -2.36 11.78 0.79
N ILE A 69 -2.77 10.59 1.22
CA ILE A 69 -3.89 9.84 0.66
C ILE A 69 -5.13 10.19 1.49
N ASN A 70 -5.78 11.30 1.16
CA ASN A 70 -6.98 11.77 1.87
C ASN A 70 -8.14 10.77 1.84
N ASP A 71 -8.19 9.90 0.82
CA ASP A 71 -9.20 8.83 0.73
C ASP A 71 -9.12 7.83 1.89
N LEU A 72 -7.97 7.72 2.58
CA LEU A 72 -7.81 6.82 3.72
C LEU A 72 -7.99 7.53 5.06
N HIS A 73 -7.97 8.86 5.11
CA HIS A 73 -8.08 9.62 6.34
C HIS A 73 -9.41 9.34 7.06
N GLY A 74 -9.35 8.99 8.34
CA GLY A 74 -10.51 8.63 9.16
C GLY A 74 -11.09 7.23 8.88
N LYS A 75 -10.51 6.46 7.95
CA LYS A 75 -10.91 5.07 7.72
C LYS A 75 -10.16 4.12 8.65
N SER A 76 -10.72 2.94 8.84
CA SER A 76 -10.10 1.84 9.58
C SER A 76 -9.51 0.84 8.59
N LEU A 77 -8.20 0.63 8.65
CA LEU A 77 -7.50 -0.37 7.83
C LEU A 77 -7.22 -1.61 8.67
N THR A 78 -7.59 -2.78 8.16
CA THR A 78 -7.21 -4.05 8.80
C THR A 78 -5.74 -4.32 8.57
N VAL A 79 -4.99 -4.61 9.63
CA VAL A 79 -3.58 -4.96 9.50
C VAL A 79 -3.46 -6.45 9.25
N GLU A 80 -2.93 -6.79 8.08
CA GLU A 80 -2.61 -8.16 7.68
C GLU A 80 -1.09 -8.39 7.69
N GLY A 81 -0.71 -9.66 7.79
CA GLY A 81 0.69 -10.10 7.75
C GLY A 81 1.30 -10.37 9.13
N SER A 82 2.62 -10.60 9.15
CA SER A 82 3.33 -11.08 10.35
C SER A 82 3.45 -10.04 11.48
N LYS A 83 3.16 -8.77 11.19
CA LYS A 83 3.29 -7.64 12.13
C LYS A 83 2.04 -7.36 12.97
N THR A 84 0.96 -8.12 12.78
CA THR A 84 -0.28 -7.99 13.57
C THR A 84 0.00 -8.17 15.07
N ALA A 85 0.92 -9.06 15.44
CA ALA A 85 1.31 -9.28 16.84
C ALA A 85 2.04 -8.07 17.47
N GLU A 86 2.76 -7.26 16.68
CA GLU A 86 3.38 -6.03 17.18
C GLU A 86 2.33 -4.93 17.36
N ILE A 87 1.42 -4.78 16.39
CA ILE A 87 0.28 -3.86 16.48
C ILE A 87 -0.60 -4.17 17.69
N GLU A 88 -0.79 -5.45 18.02
CA GLU A 88 -1.53 -5.88 19.20
C GLU A 88 -0.93 -5.32 20.50
N LYS A 89 0.40 -5.34 20.64
CA LYS A 89 1.09 -4.76 21.80
C LYS A 89 0.96 -3.24 21.87
N LEU A 90 0.76 -2.60 20.72
CA LEU A 90 0.60 -1.17 20.57
C LEU A 90 -0.87 -0.74 20.55
N SER A 91 -1.80 -1.65 20.80
CA SER A 91 -3.22 -1.34 20.80
C SER A 91 -3.53 -0.23 21.80
N GLY A 92 -4.31 0.75 21.37
CA GLY A 92 -4.61 1.95 22.15
C GLY A 92 -3.62 3.09 21.95
N LYS A 93 -2.47 2.87 21.32
CA LYS A 93 -1.43 3.87 21.04
C LYS A 93 -1.46 4.36 19.60
N GLU A 94 -0.78 5.49 19.36
CA GLU A 94 -0.49 6.01 18.03
C GLU A 94 0.71 5.28 17.44
N VAL A 95 0.57 4.80 16.22
CA VAL A 95 1.56 3.99 15.52
C VAL A 95 1.76 4.51 14.11
N ILE A 96 2.97 4.29 13.60
CA ILE A 96 3.34 4.50 12.21
C ILE A 96 3.53 3.12 11.59
N LEU A 97 2.69 2.80 10.61
CA LEU A 97 2.70 1.60 9.80
C LEU A 97 3.26 1.92 8.43
N LYS A 98 4.28 1.19 8.02
CA LYS A 98 4.70 1.14 6.62
C LYS A 98 4.32 -0.20 6.05
N GLY A 99 3.68 -0.19 4.89
CA GLY A 99 3.26 -1.43 4.29
C GLY A 99 2.64 -1.22 2.93
N THR A 100 2.09 -2.29 2.41
CA THR A 100 1.44 -2.30 1.11
C THR A 100 -0.06 -2.27 1.31
N LEU A 101 -0.74 -1.25 0.75
CA LEU A 101 -2.19 -1.15 0.82
C LEU A 101 -2.83 -2.19 -0.11
N SER A 102 -3.79 -2.96 0.39
CA SER A 102 -4.51 -3.92 -0.45
C SER A 102 -5.29 -3.20 -1.56
N ALA A 103 -5.57 -3.91 -2.67
CA ALA A 103 -6.26 -3.33 -3.83
C ALA A 103 -7.65 -2.75 -3.46
N ASP A 104 -8.34 -3.39 -2.52
CA ASP A 104 -9.64 -2.97 -2.01
C ASP A 104 -9.58 -1.81 -1.01
N LYS A 105 -8.38 -1.33 -0.64
CA LYS A 105 -8.15 -0.25 0.32
C LYS A 105 -8.78 -0.45 1.71
N HIS A 106 -9.08 -1.69 2.07
CA HIS A 106 -9.64 -2.08 3.38
C HIS A 106 -8.61 -2.72 4.31
N ALA A 107 -7.47 -3.15 3.75
CA ALA A 107 -6.41 -3.81 4.49
C ALA A 107 -5.03 -3.26 4.10
N ILE A 108 -4.08 -3.39 5.02
CA ILE A 108 -2.67 -3.05 4.83
C ILE A 108 -1.81 -4.21 5.30
N THR A 109 -0.93 -4.68 4.42
CA THR A 109 0.10 -5.64 4.79
C THR A 109 1.26 -4.88 5.41
N ALA A 110 1.39 -4.95 6.74
CA ALA A 110 2.40 -4.20 7.46
C ALA A 110 3.79 -4.81 7.29
N GLU A 111 4.71 -4.04 6.71
CA GLU A 111 6.13 -4.38 6.58
C GLU A 111 6.93 -3.88 7.80
N SER A 112 6.57 -2.71 8.33
CA SER A 112 7.18 -2.14 9.52
C SER A 112 6.16 -1.42 10.39
N VAL A 113 6.34 -1.54 11.70
CA VAL A 113 5.49 -0.91 12.72
C VAL A 113 6.41 -0.17 13.68
N SER A 114 6.06 1.07 13.98
CA SER A 114 6.78 1.87 14.96
C SER A 114 5.78 2.58 15.86
N GLU A 115 6.12 2.74 17.14
CA GLU A 115 5.35 3.56 18.06
C GLU A 115 5.60 5.03 17.71
N MET A 116 4.53 5.78 17.48
CA MET A 116 4.67 7.22 17.30
C MET A 116 5.03 7.80 18.69
N PRO A 117 6.16 8.52 18.83
CA PRO A 117 6.50 9.10 20.12
C PRO A 117 5.35 10.00 20.55
N ALA A 118 4.85 9.79 21.77
CA ALA A 118 3.81 10.64 22.32
C ALA A 118 4.24 12.11 22.18
N PRO A 119 3.33 13.01 21.74
CA PRO A 119 3.67 14.42 21.64
C PRO A 119 4.23 14.85 22.99
N ALA A 120 5.46 15.39 22.97
CA ALA A 120 6.13 15.83 24.18
C ALA A 120 5.14 16.71 24.96
N LYS A 121 4.82 16.31 26.20
CA LYS A 121 3.93 17.09 27.08
C LYS A 121 4.39 18.55 27.01
N PRO A 122 3.53 19.51 26.66
CA PRO A 122 3.93 20.91 26.66
C PRO A 122 4.50 21.20 28.05
N SER A 123 5.78 21.56 28.09
CA SER A 123 6.44 21.92 29.35
C SER A 123 5.61 23.02 29.99
N PRO A 124 5.26 22.93 31.29
CA PRO A 124 4.53 24.01 31.95
C PRO A 124 5.38 25.28 31.83
N LYS A 125 4.88 26.27 31.08
CA LYS A 125 5.46 27.62 31.07
C LYS A 125 5.41 28.12 32.50
N LYS A 126 6.59 28.28 33.10
CA LYS A 126 6.78 28.89 34.41
C LYS A 126 6.64 30.41 34.32
#